data_AF-A0ABD3QA85-F1
#
_entry.id   AF-A0ABD3QA85-F1
#
_cell.length_a   1.000
_cell.length_b   1.000
_cell.length_c   1.000
_cell.angle_alpha   90.00
_cell.angle_beta   90.00
_cell.angle_gamma   90.00
#
_symmetry.space_group_name_H-M   'P 1'
#
loop_
_entity.id
_entity.type
_entity.pdbx_description
1 polymer ?
#
loop_
_entity_poly.entity_id
_entity_poly.type
_entity_poly.pdbx_seq_one_letter_code
_entity_poly.pdbx_strand_id
1 'polypeptide(L)'
;MRKQDDESLAPLHKTIDALTKIRSALLPFLKLLKDDNSRRSQSAGLDGSPTKKRSKPDSDKSPNLDAHRRAEAEAAVALAIGTLRYMGARLRGLDEGRKKGDPLRVELDKIRAKLVELKQIESAANVVNEAKSETINSKDGVLEHDDMNTTTKRRKIIDTNASERMIKAALNG
;
A
#
# COMPACT_ATOMS: atom_id res chain seq x y z
N MET A 1 -31.79 -1.83 40.63
CA MET A 1 -30.82 -0.74 40.51
C MET A 1 -29.57 -1.06 39.65
N ARG A 2 -29.40 -2.24 39.03
CA ARG A 2 -28.17 -2.57 38.27
C ARG A 2 -28.09 -2.08 36.80
N LYS A 3 -29.16 -1.49 36.24
CA LYS A 3 -29.20 -1.13 34.80
C LYS A 3 -28.55 0.21 34.46
N GLN A 4 -28.45 1.15 35.40
CA GLN A 4 -27.87 2.47 35.14
C GLN A 4 -26.34 2.44 35.05
N ASP A 5 -25.70 1.51 35.75
CA ASP A 5 -24.24 1.37 35.76
C ASP A 5 -23.69 0.89 34.40
N ASP A 6 -24.40 -0.03 33.72
CA ASP A 6 -24.00 -0.54 32.41
C ASP A 6 -24.08 0.53 31.30
N GLU A 7 -25.08 1.41 31.37
CA GLU A 7 -25.29 2.45 30.36
C GLU A 7 -24.28 3.60 30.52
N SER A 8 -23.92 3.93 31.77
CA SER A 8 -22.84 4.88 32.09
C SER A 8 -21.47 4.39 31.61
N LEU A 9 -21.22 3.08 31.60
CA LEU A 9 -19.95 2.48 31.17
C LEU A 9 -19.90 2.17 29.66
N ALA A 10 -21.00 2.35 28.93
CA ALA A 10 -21.06 2.06 27.50
C ALA A 10 -19.98 2.77 26.65
N PRO A 11 -19.62 4.05 26.88
CA PRO A 11 -18.53 4.71 26.14
C PRO A 11 -17.16 4.06 26.41
N LEU A 12 -16.93 3.59 27.64
CA LEU A 12 -15.70 2.91 28.02
C LEU A 12 -15.60 1.55 27.32
N HIS A 13 -16.67 0.76 27.35
CA HIS A 13 -16.72 -0.54 26.64
C HIS A 13 -16.47 -0.37 25.14
N LYS A 14 -17.11 0.62 24.49
CA LYS A 14 -16.85 0.95 23.08
C LYS A 14 -15.39 1.28 22.81
N THR A 15 -14.73 1.96 23.74
CA THR A 15 -13.32 2.32 23.62
C THR A 15 -12.42 1.08 23.74
N ILE A 16 -12.70 0.19 24.69
CA ILE A 16 -11.98 -1.08 24.87
C ILE A 16 -12.13 -1.97 23.62
N ASP A 17 -13.33 -2.08 23.09
CA ASP A 17 -13.60 -2.83 21.86
C ASP A 17 -12.83 -2.26 20.66
N ALA A 18 -12.83 -0.93 20.51
CA ALA A 18 -12.09 -0.26 19.46
C ALA A 18 -10.58 -0.51 19.58
N LEU A 19 -10.01 -0.40 20.79
CA LEU A 19 -8.59 -0.68 21.03
C LEU A 19 -8.23 -2.14 20.74
N THR A 20 -9.12 -3.07 21.08
CA THR A 20 -8.95 -4.50 20.78
C THR A 20 -8.92 -4.75 19.28
N LYS A 21 -9.83 -4.11 18.53
CA LYS A 21 -9.86 -4.17 17.05
C LYS A 21 -8.60 -3.56 16.43
N ILE A 22 -8.15 -2.41 16.93
CA ILE A 22 -6.90 -1.78 16.48
C ILE A 22 -5.72 -2.73 16.70
N ARG A 23 -5.62 -3.36 17.87
CA ARG A 23 -4.58 -4.34 18.16
C ARG A 23 -4.60 -5.50 17.17
N SER A 24 -5.76 -6.12 16.95
CA SER A 24 -5.87 -7.23 16.00
C SER A 24 -5.51 -6.82 14.56
N ALA A 25 -5.89 -5.61 14.14
CA ALA A 25 -5.60 -5.10 12.81
C ALA A 25 -4.12 -4.78 12.59
N LEU A 26 -3.39 -4.40 13.66
CA LEU A 26 -1.97 -4.05 13.57
C LEU A 26 -1.03 -5.25 13.64
N LEU A 27 -1.45 -6.35 14.26
CA LEU A 27 -0.59 -7.54 14.44
C LEU A 27 0.07 -8.04 13.15
N PRO A 28 -0.64 -8.14 12.00
CA PRO A 28 -0.01 -8.56 10.74
C PRO A 28 1.12 -7.61 10.30
N PHE A 29 0.90 -6.30 10.39
CA PHE A 29 1.90 -5.30 10.00
C PHE A 29 3.12 -5.31 10.94
N LEU A 30 2.89 -5.45 12.25
CA LEU A 30 3.98 -5.52 13.23
C LEU A 30 4.83 -6.78 13.05
N LYS A 31 4.20 -7.93 12.75
CA LYS A 31 4.91 -9.18 12.46
C LYS A 31 5.75 -9.01 11.19
N LEU A 32 5.16 -8.48 10.12
CA LEU A 32 5.82 -8.21 8.84
C LEU A 32 7.06 -7.32 9.02
N LEU A 33 6.95 -6.21 9.76
CA LEU A 33 8.08 -5.31 10.01
C LEU A 33 9.16 -5.92 10.90
N LYS A 34 8.78 -6.74 11.89
CA LYS A 34 9.73 -7.44 12.75
C LYS A 34 10.57 -8.45 11.96
N ASP A 35 9.92 -9.22 11.10
CA ASP A 35 10.57 -10.22 10.26
C ASP A 35 11.53 -9.55 9.26
N ASP A 36 11.12 -8.41 8.67
CA ASP A 36 11.97 -7.61 7.77
C ASP A 36 13.23 -7.08 8.45
N ASN A 37 13.07 -6.46 9.62
CA ASN A 37 14.19 -5.88 10.37
C ASN A 37 15.19 -6.94 10.83
N SER A 38 14.70 -8.12 11.21
CA SER A 38 15.52 -9.25 11.65
C SER A 38 16.37 -9.83 10.51
N ARG A 39 15.85 -9.83 9.28
CA ARG A 39 16.61 -10.24 8.07
C ARG A 39 17.66 -9.21 7.70
N ARG A 40 17.32 -7.92 7.79
CA ARG A 40 18.22 -6.82 7.45
C ARG A 40 19.43 -6.75 8.40
N SER A 41 19.24 -7.00 9.69
CA SER A 41 20.33 -7.05 10.67
C SER A 41 21.27 -8.24 10.47
N GLN A 42 20.78 -9.38 9.98
CA GLN A 42 21.61 -10.55 9.68
C GLN A 42 22.47 -10.35 8.43
N SER A 43 21.99 -9.62 7.43
CA SER A 43 22.76 -9.30 6.22
C SER A 43 23.89 -8.27 6.43
N ALA A 44 23.81 -7.45 7.48
CA ALA A 44 24.80 -6.39 7.75
C ALA A 44 26.01 -6.87 8.57
N GLY A 45 26.05 -8.13 9.01
CA GLY A 45 27.11 -8.71 9.85
C GLY A 45 28.17 -9.54 9.11
N LEU A 46 28.21 -9.53 7.77
CA LEU A 46 29.14 -10.31 6.96
C LEU A 46 30.30 -9.47 6.39
N ASP A 47 30.94 -8.68 7.25
CA ASP A 47 32.23 -8.07 6.94
C ASP A 47 33.22 -8.45 8.06
N GLY A 48 33.97 -9.54 7.85
CA GLY A 48 35.06 -9.92 8.76
C GLY A 48 35.30 -11.41 9.07
N SER A 49 35.37 -12.31 8.08
CA SER A 49 36.31 -13.47 8.11
C SER A 49 36.20 -14.39 6.89
N PRO A 50 37.32 -14.76 6.23
CA PRO A 50 37.32 -15.77 5.18
C PRO A 50 37.60 -17.14 5.79
N THR A 51 36.56 -17.95 6.07
CA THR A 51 36.76 -19.40 6.22
C THR A 51 35.81 -20.20 5.31
N LYS A 52 36.44 -20.63 4.23
CA LYS A 52 36.11 -21.68 3.28
C LYS A 52 35.29 -22.85 3.88
N LYS A 53 33.97 -22.89 3.68
CA LYS A 53 33.23 -24.14 3.45
C LYS A 53 32.12 -23.94 2.43
N ARG A 54 32.24 -24.70 1.34
CA ARG A 54 31.24 -24.89 0.29
C ARG A 54 29.98 -25.50 0.90
N SER A 55 28.91 -24.73 1.00
CA SER A 55 27.55 -25.24 0.94
C SER A 55 26.82 -24.40 -0.09
N LYS A 56 26.36 -25.03 -1.18
CA LYS A 56 25.42 -24.42 -2.11
C LYS A 56 24.21 -23.94 -1.31
N PRO A 57 23.84 -22.65 -1.31
CA PRO A 57 22.49 -22.28 -0.99
C PRO A 57 21.72 -22.35 -2.31
N ASP A 58 20.82 -23.33 -2.41
CA ASP A 58 19.70 -23.18 -3.34
C ASP A 58 19.06 -21.83 -3.02
N SER A 59 19.06 -20.99 -4.05
CA SER A 59 18.67 -19.59 -3.97
C SER A 59 17.16 -19.50 -3.85
N ASP A 60 16.61 -19.92 -2.71
CA ASP A 60 15.37 -19.38 -2.20
C ASP A 60 15.67 -17.94 -1.81
N LYS A 61 15.66 -17.06 -2.81
CA LYS A 61 15.48 -15.64 -2.65
C LYS A 61 14.11 -15.47 -1.99
N SER A 62 14.05 -15.67 -0.66
CA SER A 62 12.94 -15.19 0.13
C SER A 62 12.84 -13.70 -0.22
N PRO A 63 11.77 -13.26 -0.88
CA PRO A 63 11.72 -11.92 -1.41
C PRO A 63 11.89 -11.00 -0.21
N ASN A 64 12.89 -10.11 -0.27
CA ASN A 64 12.85 -8.89 0.52
C ASN A 64 11.42 -8.37 0.42
N LEU A 65 10.85 -7.96 1.56
CA LEU A 65 9.50 -7.40 1.54
C LEU A 65 9.44 -6.33 0.46
N ASP A 66 8.44 -6.47 -0.40
CA ASP A 66 8.19 -5.49 -1.44
C ASP A 66 8.20 -4.10 -0.81
N ALA A 67 9.01 -3.20 -1.36
CA ALA A 67 9.26 -1.89 -0.77
C ALA A 67 7.95 -1.14 -0.51
N HIS A 68 6.96 -1.38 -1.38
CA HIS A 68 5.59 -0.91 -1.23
C HIS A 68 4.90 -1.46 0.02
N ARG A 69 4.88 -2.79 0.22
CA ARG A 69 4.29 -3.43 1.41
C ARG A 69 4.95 -2.99 2.72
N ARG A 70 6.27 -2.80 2.70
CA ARG A 70 6.99 -2.26 3.86
C ARG A 70 6.53 -0.83 4.17
N ALA A 71 6.47 0.04 3.16
CA ALA A 71 6.04 1.42 3.32
C ALA A 71 4.58 1.52 3.81
N GLU A 72 3.69 0.65 3.32
CA GLU A 72 2.31 0.56 3.79
C GLU A 72 2.25 0.14 5.25
N ALA A 73 3.00 -0.90 5.64
CA ALA A 73 3.04 -1.37 7.01
C ALA A 73 3.59 -0.31 7.97
N GLU A 74 4.67 0.40 7.61
CA GLU A 74 5.23 1.49 8.40
C GLU A 74 4.24 2.65 8.54
N ALA A 75 3.58 3.04 7.45
CA ALA A 75 2.58 4.12 7.48
C ALA A 75 1.34 3.75 8.30
N ALA A 76 0.86 2.50 8.22
CA ALA A 76 -0.26 2.01 9.00
C ALA A 76 0.05 1.99 10.50
N VAL A 77 1.25 1.53 10.88
CA VAL A 77 1.71 1.53 12.28
C VAL A 77 1.88 2.97 12.79
N ALA A 78 2.48 3.87 12.00
CA ALA A 78 2.63 5.27 12.37
C ALA A 78 1.27 5.96 12.58
N LEU A 79 0.29 5.71 11.71
CA LEU A 79 -1.07 6.24 11.85
C LEU A 79 -1.72 5.76 13.16
N ALA A 80 -1.58 4.48 13.49
CA ALA A 80 -2.13 3.92 14.71
C ALA A 80 -1.48 4.51 15.97
N ILE A 81 -0.15 4.65 15.98
CA ILE A 81 0.57 5.29 17.10
C ILE A 81 0.10 6.73 17.29
N GLY A 82 0.03 7.51 16.21
CA GLY A 82 -0.46 8.90 16.30
C GLY A 82 -1.91 8.98 16.76
N THR A 83 -2.76 8.04 16.36
CA THR A 83 -4.16 7.96 16.80
C THR A 83 -4.26 7.60 18.28
N LEU A 84 -3.43 6.66 18.76
CA LEU A 84 -3.33 6.32 20.18
C LEU A 84 -2.83 7.51 21.01
N ARG A 85 -1.86 8.27 20.49
CA ARG A 85 -1.37 9.49 21.13
C ARG A 85 -2.46 10.55 21.23
N TYR A 86 -3.22 10.75 20.15
CA TYR A 86 -4.37 11.65 20.15
C TYR A 86 -5.42 11.24 21.18
N MET A 87 -5.78 9.96 21.24
CA MET A 87 -6.71 9.45 22.26
C MET A 87 -6.16 9.64 23.69
N GLY A 88 -4.87 9.34 23.90
CA GLY A 88 -4.20 9.53 25.19
C GLY A 88 -4.20 10.98 25.66
N ALA A 89 -3.99 11.94 24.75
CA ALA A 89 -4.11 13.37 25.05
C ALA A 89 -5.54 13.72 25.51
N ARG A 90 -6.57 13.24 24.80
CA ARG A 90 -7.97 13.51 25.17
C ARG A 90 -8.37 12.93 26.51
N LEU A 91 -7.90 11.72 26.83
CA LEU A 91 -8.15 11.09 28.13
C LEU A 91 -7.50 11.86 29.29
N ARG A 92 -6.44 12.62 29.03
CA ARG A 92 -5.79 13.52 29.99
C ARG A 92 -6.41 14.93 30.03
N GLY A 93 -7.42 15.20 29.21
CA GLY A 93 -8.01 16.54 29.08
C GLY A 93 -7.15 17.52 28.28
N LEU A 94 -6.17 17.03 27.50
CA LEU A 94 -5.34 17.85 26.62
C LEU A 94 -6.00 17.99 25.24
N ASP A 95 -5.87 19.18 24.64
CA ASP A 95 -6.43 19.51 23.33
C ASP A 95 -5.45 19.25 22.15
N GLU A 96 -4.38 18.48 22.37
CA GLU A 96 -3.42 18.11 21.33
C GLU A 96 -4.11 17.39 20.15
N GLY A 97 -3.73 17.74 18.94
CA GLY A 97 -4.30 17.21 17.70
C GLY A 97 -5.71 17.69 17.35
N ARG A 98 -6.33 18.57 18.16
CA ARG A 98 -7.70 19.09 17.89
C ARG A 98 -7.70 20.25 16.90
N LYS A 99 -6.78 21.19 17.05
CA LYS A 99 -6.73 22.42 16.24
C LYS A 99 -6.09 22.16 14.87
N LYS A 100 -6.58 22.86 13.85
CA LYS A 100 -5.94 22.88 12.52
C LYS A 100 -4.58 23.56 12.68
N GLY A 101 -3.49 22.85 12.37
CA GLY A 101 -2.12 23.33 12.57
C GLY A 101 -1.42 22.78 13.82
N ASP A 102 -2.12 22.01 14.66
CA ASP A 102 -1.47 21.27 15.74
C ASP A 102 -0.45 20.25 15.17
N PRO A 103 0.76 20.13 15.74
CA PRO A 103 1.79 19.22 15.23
C PRO A 103 1.31 17.78 15.03
N LEU A 104 0.58 17.24 16.02
CA LEU A 104 0.07 15.87 15.96
C LEU A 104 -0.97 15.72 14.85
N ARG A 105 -1.84 16.73 14.66
CA ARG A 105 -2.83 16.72 13.59
C ARG A 105 -2.17 16.78 12.21
N VAL A 106 -1.17 17.64 12.05
CA VAL A 106 -0.42 17.81 10.80
C VAL A 106 0.33 16.53 10.43
N GLU A 107 0.95 15.87 11.41
CA GLU A 107 1.61 14.58 11.21
C GLU A 107 0.61 13.50 10.77
N LEU A 108 -0.53 13.39 11.45
CA LEU A 108 -1.59 12.44 11.08
C LEU A 108 -2.14 12.68 9.67
N ASP A 109 -2.35 13.94 9.30
CA ASP A 109 -2.85 14.29 7.96
C ASP A 109 -1.81 13.92 6.87
N LYS A 110 -0.52 14.13 7.13
CA LYS A 110 0.56 13.69 6.23
C LYS A 110 0.60 12.17 6.07
N ILE A 111 0.45 11.42 7.17
CA ILE A 111 0.46 9.95 7.13
C ILE A 111 -0.76 9.44 6.34
N ARG A 112 -1.94 10.04 6.53
CA ARG A 112 -3.13 9.70 5.74
C ARG A 112 -2.93 9.96 4.25
N ALA A 113 -2.34 11.09 3.89
CA ALA A 113 -2.02 11.40 2.49
C ALA A 113 -1.10 10.33 1.89
N LYS A 114 -0.02 9.95 2.59
CA LYS A 114 0.89 8.88 2.15
C LYS A 114 0.20 7.53 1.95
N LEU A 115 -0.70 7.14 2.86
CA LEU A 115 -1.46 5.90 2.69
C LEU A 115 -2.36 5.92 1.46
N VAL A 116 -2.94 7.07 1.13
CA VAL A 116 -3.74 7.23 -0.09
C VAL A 116 -2.85 7.11 -1.33
N GLU A 117 -1.69 7.76 -1.34
CA GLU A 117 -0.71 7.66 -2.42
C GLU A 117 -0.25 6.21 -2.64
N LEU A 118 0.10 5.49 -1.57
CA LEU A 118 0.49 4.09 -1.64
C LEU A 118 -0.61 3.20 -2.24
N LYS A 119 -1.87 3.44 -1.86
CA LYS A 119 -3.01 2.73 -2.45
C LYS A 119 -3.23 3.03 -3.93
N GLN A 120 -3.00 4.28 -4.35
CA GLN A 120 -3.10 4.66 -5.76
C GLN A 120 -2.01 4.00 -6.61
N ILE A 121 -0.80 3.88 -6.07
CA ILE A 121 0.31 3.17 -6.73
C ILE A 121 -0.03 1.68 -6.88
N GLU A 122 -0.59 1.08 -5.83
CA GLU A 122 -1.01 -0.33 -5.85
C GLU A 122 -2.11 -0.58 -6.90
N SER A 123 -3.15 0.26 -6.93
CA SER A 123 -4.23 0.10 -7.90
C SER A 123 -3.76 0.31 -9.34
N ALA A 124 -2.89 1.29 -9.59
CA ALA A 124 -2.29 1.51 -10.90
C ALA A 124 -1.42 0.31 -11.35
N ALA A 125 -0.65 -0.28 -10.43
CA ALA A 125 0.16 -1.47 -10.72
C ALA A 125 -0.70 -2.69 -11.07
N ASN A 126 -1.83 -2.88 -10.38
CA ASN A 126 -2.75 -3.99 -10.64
C ASN A 126 -3.40 -3.89 -12.03
N VAL A 127 -3.84 -2.70 -12.45
CA VAL A 127 -4.42 -2.47 -13.79
C VAL A 127 -3.41 -2.79 -14.91
N VAL A 128 -2.14 -2.45 -14.73
CA VAL A 128 -1.09 -2.75 -15.72
C VAL A 128 -0.79 -4.25 -15.80
N ASN A 129 -0.88 -4.97 -14.67
CA ASN A 129 -0.65 -6.41 -14.64
C ASN A 129 -1.82 -7.19 -15.27
N GLU A 130 -3.06 -6.76 -15.06
CA GLU A 130 -4.25 -7.32 -15.72
C GLU A 130 -4.17 -7.14 -17.25
N ALA A 131 -3.80 -5.94 -17.72
CA ALA A 131 -3.62 -5.68 -19.16
C ALA A 131 -2.53 -6.54 -19.82
N LYS A 132 -1.47 -6.91 -19.09
CA LYS A 132 -0.42 -7.80 -19.60
C LYS A 132 -0.84 -9.27 -19.62
N SER A 133 -1.68 -9.71 -18.68
CA SER A 133 -2.16 -11.09 -18.62
C SER A 133 -3.10 -11.43 -19.78
N GLU A 134 -3.94 -10.50 -20.23
CA GLU A 134 -4.82 -10.69 -21.39
C GLU A 134 -4.06 -10.83 -22.72
N THR A 135 -2.85 -10.28 -22.82
CA THR A 135 -2.06 -10.31 -24.07
C THR A 135 -1.32 -11.63 -24.27
N ILE A 136 -1.09 -12.41 -23.20
CA ILE A 136 -0.27 -13.64 -23.25
C ILE A 136 -1.13 -14.90 -23.53
N ASN A 137 -2.42 -14.89 -23.17
CA ASN A 137 -3.32 -16.03 -23.39
C ASN A 137 -3.88 -16.17 -24.83
N SER A 138 -3.37 -15.41 -25.80
CA SER A 138 -3.85 -15.43 -27.20
C SER A 138 -2.88 -16.08 -28.20
N LYS A 139 -1.84 -16.79 -27.72
CA LYS A 139 -0.86 -17.47 -28.59
C LYS A 139 -0.62 -18.92 -28.16
N ASP A 140 -1.66 -19.74 -28.21
CA ASP A 140 -1.52 -21.14 -28.62
C ASP A 140 -2.90 -21.75 -28.87
N GLY A 141 -3.15 -22.10 -30.13
CA GLY A 141 -4.45 -22.57 -30.61
C GLY A 141 -4.53 -22.51 -32.13
N VAL A 142 -3.75 -23.36 -32.80
CA VAL A 142 -3.91 -23.66 -34.23
C VAL A 142 -5.19 -24.45 -34.42
N LEU A 143 -6.07 -24.00 -35.32
CA LEU A 143 -6.93 -24.85 -36.17
C LEU A 143 -7.39 -24.01 -37.38
N GLU A 144 -7.09 -24.53 -38.57
CA GLU A 144 -7.58 -24.05 -39.86
C GLU A 144 -9.09 -24.31 -40.00
N HIS A 145 -9.84 -23.33 -40.52
CA HIS A 145 -10.68 -23.48 -41.72
C HIS A 145 -11.31 -22.14 -42.12
N ASP A 146 -11.46 -21.98 -43.44
CA ASP A 146 -12.03 -20.88 -44.20
C ASP A 146 -13.37 -20.32 -43.67
N ASP A 147 -13.50 -18.99 -43.65
CA ASP A 147 -14.52 -18.30 -44.46
C ASP A 147 -14.43 -16.77 -44.35
N MET A 148 -14.63 -16.13 -45.50
CA MET A 148 -14.69 -14.69 -45.73
C MET A 148 -15.73 -14.00 -44.82
N ASN A 149 -15.29 -13.07 -43.96
CA ASN A 149 -16.15 -11.94 -43.59
C ASN A 149 -15.34 -10.67 -43.26
N THR A 150 -15.62 -9.65 -44.05
CA THR A 150 -15.10 -8.29 -43.97
C THR A 150 -15.45 -7.63 -42.64
N THR A 151 -14.45 -7.27 -41.84
CA THR A 151 -14.41 -6.01 -41.05
C THR A 151 -13.06 -5.88 -40.37
N THR A 152 -12.19 -5.12 -41.03
CA THR A 152 -10.84 -4.79 -40.61
C THR A 152 -10.83 -4.19 -39.20
N LYS A 153 -10.19 -4.90 -38.27
CA LYS A 153 -9.77 -4.43 -36.94
C LYS A 153 -9.15 -3.02 -37.04
N ARG A 154 -9.94 -1.97 -36.77
CA ARG A 154 -9.43 -0.62 -36.53
C ARG A 154 -8.66 -0.63 -35.21
N ARG A 155 -7.35 -0.83 -35.27
CA ARG A 155 -6.45 -0.50 -34.16
C ARG A 155 -6.69 0.99 -33.84
N LYS A 156 -7.07 1.31 -32.60
CA LYS A 156 -7.02 2.70 -32.09
C LYS A 156 -5.55 3.11 -32.04
N ILE A 157 -5.04 3.66 -33.14
CA ILE A 157 -3.78 4.39 -33.15
C ILE A 157 -4.10 5.73 -32.46
N ILE A 158 -3.74 5.85 -31.18
CA ILE A 158 -3.84 7.11 -30.45
C ILE A 158 -2.71 7.99 -30.99
N ASP A 159 -3.06 8.97 -31.82
CA ASP A 159 -2.13 9.96 -32.33
C ASP A 159 -1.86 11.00 -31.22
N THR A 160 -0.78 10.79 -30.47
CA THR A 160 -0.37 11.65 -29.35
C THR A 160 0.01 13.06 -29.78
N ASN A 161 0.23 13.29 -31.08
CA ASN A 161 0.69 14.57 -31.63
C ASN A 161 -0.42 15.25 -32.46
N ALA A 162 -1.66 14.76 -32.36
CA ALA A 162 -2.81 15.38 -33.02
C ALA A 162 -3.13 16.76 -32.42
N SER A 163 -3.02 16.92 -31.10
CA SER A 163 -3.28 18.18 -30.40
C SER A 163 -2.31 19.28 -30.81
N GLU A 164 -1.02 18.98 -30.91
CA GLU A 164 0.01 19.93 -31.35
C GLU A 164 -0.22 20.39 -32.79
N ARG A 165 -0.65 19.48 -33.67
CA ARG A 165 -0.96 19.80 -35.08
C ARG A 165 -2.18 20.72 -35.20
N MET A 166 -3.22 20.49 -34.41
CA MET A 166 -4.39 21.38 -34.42
C MET A 166 -4.05 22.78 -33.88
N ILE A 167 -3.26 22.87 -32.81
CA ILE A 167 -2.85 24.15 -32.24
C ILE A 167 -1.99 24.95 -33.24
N LYS A 168 -1.06 24.27 -33.92
CA LYS A 168 -0.20 24.92 -34.92
C LYS A 168 -0.98 25.38 -36.16
N ALA A 169 -2.01 24.65 -36.57
CA ALA A 169 -2.90 25.05 -37.65
C ALA A 169 -3.77 26.27 -37.28
N ALA A 170 -4.20 26.37 -36.03
CA ALA A 170 -5.02 27.50 -35.56
C ALA A 170 -4.22 28.80 -35.34
N LEU A 171 -2.90 28.71 -35.14
CA LEU A 171 -2.03 29.86 -34.92
C LEU A 171 -1.40 30.43 -36.21
N ASN A 172 -1.37 29.65 -37.28
CA ASN A 172 -0.77 30.04 -38.57
C ASN A 172 -1.80 30.15 -39.71
N GLY A 173 -3.10 30.13 -39.40
CA GLY A 173 -4.21 30.25 -40.34
C GLY A 173 -4.95 31.56 -40.21
#